data_AF-A0A7W1KXT2-F1
#
_entry.id   AF-A0A7W1KXT2-F1
#
_cell.length_a   1.000
_cell.length_b   1.000
_cell.length_c   1.000
_cell.angle_alpha   90.00
_cell.angle_beta   90.00
_cell.angle_gamma   90.00
#
_symmetry.space_group_name_H-M   'P 1'
#
loop_
_entity.id
_entity.type
_entity.pdbx_description
1 polymer ?
#
loop_
_entity_poly.entity_id
_entity_poly.type
_entity_poly.pdbx_seq_one_letter_code
_entity_poly.pdbx_strand_id
1 'polypeptide(L)'
;MRFAKVLFLIAGIYGLLVLVPQYFLEEKNGRDFPPAITHPEYYYGFIGVALAWQVLFLIISRDPLRYRQMMIPSVLEKAGFGVAVVVLYLQQRVSPVMLGSGIIDLIFGLLFILAYVRTGKTNRS
;
A
#
# COMPACT_ATOMS: atom_id res chain seq x y z
N MET A 1 10.92 -18.44 3.20
CA MET A 1 11.75 -17.26 2.88
C MET A 1 11.46 -16.65 1.52
N ARG A 2 11.66 -17.38 0.40
CA ARG A 2 11.57 -16.82 -0.97
C ARG A 2 10.22 -16.13 -1.28
N PHE A 3 9.11 -16.72 -0.83
CA PHE A 3 7.78 -16.12 -0.98
C PHE A 3 7.69 -14.69 -0.40
N ALA A 4 8.02 -14.52 0.88
CA ALA A 4 7.96 -13.21 1.52
C ALA A 4 8.96 -12.22 0.89
N LYS A 5 10.16 -12.68 0.52
CA LYS A 5 11.14 -11.83 -0.18
C LYS A 5 10.57 -11.26 -1.49
N VAL A 6 10.03 -12.13 -2.35
CA VAL A 6 9.48 -11.73 -3.64
C VAL A 6 8.21 -10.88 -3.47
N LEU A 7 7.32 -11.25 -2.55
CA LEU A 7 6.09 -10.52 -2.28
C LEU A 7 6.38 -9.06 -1.88
N PHE A 8 7.24 -8.83 -0.89
CA PHE A 8 7.57 -7.48 -0.42
C PHE A 8 8.41 -6.70 -1.45
N LEU A 9 9.21 -7.38 -2.27
CA LEU A 9 9.91 -6.74 -3.39
C LEU A 9 8.92 -6.23 -4.44
N ILE A 10 7.97 -7.08 -4.86
CA ILE A 10 6.95 -6.70 -5.84
C ILE A 10 6.09 -5.57 -5.28
N ALA A 11 5.63 -5.69 -4.03
CA ALA A 11 4.81 -4.66 -3.39
C ALA A 11 5.54 -3.30 -3.35
N GLY A 12 6.80 -3.27 -2.90
CA GLY A 12 7.60 -2.04 -2.87
C GLY A 12 7.84 -1.44 -4.25
N ILE A 13 8.21 -2.24 -5.25
CA ILE A 13 8.43 -1.74 -6.62
C ILE A 13 7.13 -1.22 -7.23
N TYR A 14 6.04 -1.99 -7.13
CA TYR A 14 4.73 -1.59 -7.63
C TYR A 14 4.29 -0.27 -6.99
N GLY A 15 4.40 -0.16 -5.66
CA GLY A 15 4.04 1.05 -4.95
C GLY A 15 4.86 2.26 -5.38
N LEU A 16 6.18 2.11 -5.57
CA LEU A 16 7.02 3.19 -6.10
C LEU A 16 6.57 3.64 -7.50
N LEU A 17 6.30 2.68 -8.40
CA LEU A 17 5.84 2.99 -9.76
C LEU A 17 4.50 3.72 -9.78
N VAL A 18 3.61 3.43 -8.83
CA VAL A 18 2.30 4.08 -8.73
C VAL A 18 2.40 5.44 -8.04
N LEU A 19 3.17 5.54 -6.95
CA LEU A 19 3.17 6.72 -6.07
C LEU A 19 4.15 7.81 -6.49
N VAL A 20 5.34 7.48 -7.00
CA VAL A 20 6.34 8.49 -7.40
C VAL A 20 5.78 9.45 -8.47
N PRO A 21 5.09 8.96 -9.53
CA PRO A 21 4.49 9.86 -10.50
C PRO A 21 3.44 10.80 -9.91
N GLN A 22 2.76 10.43 -8.81
CA GLN A 22 1.69 11.24 -8.23
C GLN A 22 2.18 12.60 -7.75
N TYR A 23 3.46 12.76 -7.40
CA TYR A 23 4.04 14.06 -7.07
C TYR A 23 3.93 15.09 -8.19
N PHE A 24 3.82 14.64 -9.45
CA PHE A 24 3.77 15.52 -10.63
C PHE A 24 2.38 15.57 -11.26
N LEU A 25 1.39 14.89 -10.65
CA LEU A 25 0.05 14.73 -11.22
C LEU A 25 -1.04 15.46 -10.42
N GLU A 26 -0.69 16.30 -9.45
CA GLU A 26 -1.68 17.03 -8.62
C GLU A 26 -2.70 17.79 -9.47
N GLU A 27 -2.24 18.70 -10.35
CA GLU A 27 -3.14 19.49 -11.20
C GLU A 27 -3.95 18.64 -12.16
N LYS A 28 -3.37 17.54 -12.63
CA LYS A 28 -4.05 16.61 -13.54
C LYS A 28 -5.15 15.88 -12.79
N ASN A 29 -4.85 15.37 -11.59
CA ASN A 29 -5.82 14.68 -10.74
C ASN A 29 -6.96 15.62 -10.31
N GLY A 30 -6.68 16.89 -10.03
CA GLY A 30 -7.72 17.88 -9.74
C GLY A 30 -8.65 18.19 -10.92
N ARG A 31 -8.19 17.96 -12.16
CA ARG A 31 -9.00 18.08 -13.39
C ARG A 31 -9.75 16.78 -13.72
N ASP A 32 -9.05 15.64 -13.64
CA ASP A 32 -9.58 14.31 -13.98
C ASP A 32 -10.58 13.81 -12.92
N PHE A 33 -10.40 14.20 -11.66
CA PHE A 33 -11.25 13.82 -10.53
C PHE A 33 -11.72 15.07 -9.77
N PRO A 34 -12.67 15.84 -10.34
CA PRO A 34 -13.17 17.05 -9.70
C PRO A 34 -13.88 16.76 -8.36
N PRO A 35 -13.87 17.71 -7.41
CA PRO A 35 -13.35 19.08 -7.54
C PRO A 35 -11.82 19.17 -7.44
N ALA A 36 -11.27 20.32 -7.83
CA ALA A 36 -9.83 20.58 -7.71
C ALA A 36 -9.33 20.40 -6.27
N ILE A 37 -8.09 19.95 -6.12
CA ILE A 37 -7.45 19.75 -4.81
C ILE A 37 -7.25 21.12 -4.17
N THR A 38 -7.96 21.38 -3.06
CA THR A 38 -7.85 22.64 -2.30
C THR A 38 -6.93 22.53 -1.08
N HIS A 39 -6.52 21.32 -0.72
CA HIS A 39 -5.63 21.01 0.41
C HIS A 39 -4.46 20.14 -0.07
N PRO A 40 -3.48 20.73 -0.79
CA PRO A 40 -2.35 19.99 -1.34
C PRO A 40 -1.51 19.29 -0.27
N GLU A 41 -1.47 19.82 0.95
CA GLU A 41 -0.77 19.24 2.09
C GLU A 41 -1.28 17.84 2.45
N TYR A 42 -2.57 17.56 2.28
CA TYR A 42 -3.13 16.22 2.49
C TYR A 42 -2.76 15.26 1.35
N TYR A 43 -2.72 15.77 0.11
CA TYR A 43 -2.33 15.02 -1.06
C TYR A 43 -0.85 14.59 -0.98
N TYR A 44 0.06 15.54 -0.77
CA TYR A 44 1.49 15.26 -0.62
C TYR A 44 1.82 14.54 0.68
N GLY A 45 1.09 14.82 1.76
CA GLY A 45 1.22 14.11 3.03
C GLY A 45 0.92 12.62 2.88
N PHE A 46 -0.18 12.28 2.20
CA PHE A 46 -0.53 10.89 1.89
C PHE A 46 0.54 10.22 1.03
N ILE A 47 0.93 10.85 -0.09
CA ILE A 47 1.94 10.29 -1.01
C ILE A 47 3.27 10.07 -0.28
N GLY A 48 3.72 11.04 0.51
CA GLY A 48 4.99 10.97 1.25
C GLY A 48 5.00 9.83 2.27
N VAL A 49 3.94 9.69 3.07
CA VAL A 49 3.81 8.57 4.02
C VAL A 49 3.74 7.24 3.28
N ALA A 50 2.92 7.13 2.23
CA ALA A 50 2.77 5.90 1.46
C ALA A 50 4.08 5.46 0.79
N LEU A 51 4.91 6.41 0.31
CA LEU A 51 6.24 6.13 -0.24
C LEU A 51 7.23 5.62 0.80
N ALA A 52 7.20 6.17 2.02
CA ALA A 52 8.03 5.66 3.11
C ALA A 52 7.75 4.17 3.39
N TRP A 53 6.49 3.75 3.31
CA TRP A 53 6.12 2.34 3.42
C TRP A 53 6.67 1.48 2.27
N GLN A 54 6.73 2.00 1.03
CA GLN A 54 7.32 1.24 -0.08
C GLN A 54 8.82 0.98 0.16
N VAL A 55 9.54 1.96 0.71
CA VAL A 55 10.94 1.78 1.12
C VAL A 55 11.04 0.71 2.21
N LEU A 56 10.15 0.72 3.21
CA LEU A 56 10.10 -0.33 4.23
C LEU A 56 9.85 -1.71 3.60
N PHE A 57 8.97 -1.84 2.62
CA PHE A 57 8.73 -3.12 1.94
C PHE A 57 9.98 -3.62 1.23
N LEU A 58 10.75 -2.74 0.58
CA LEU A 58 12.04 -3.11 0.01
C LEU A 58 13.04 -3.56 1.08
N ILE A 59 13.05 -2.95 2.27
CA ILE A 59 13.88 -3.39 3.41
C ILE A 59 13.45 -4.79 3.89
N ILE A 60 12.15 -5.00 4.12
CA ILE A 60 11.61 -6.32 4.51
C ILE A 60 11.97 -7.39 3.47
N SER A 61 11.98 -7.05 2.18
CA SER A 61 12.31 -7.99 1.10
C SER A 61 13.74 -8.56 1.20
N ARG A 62 14.68 -7.83 1.82
CA ARG A 62 16.07 -8.29 2.00
C ARG A 62 16.16 -9.39 3.05
N ASP A 63 15.47 -9.22 4.17
CA ASP A 63 15.43 -10.19 5.27
C ASP A 63 14.05 -10.24 5.97
N PRO A 64 13.09 -11.01 5.41
CA PRO A 64 11.73 -11.05 5.95
C PRO A 64 11.61 -11.70 7.32
N LEU A 65 12.58 -12.52 7.75
CA LEU A 65 12.55 -13.11 9.09
C LEU A 65 12.95 -12.08 10.14
N ARG A 66 14.04 -11.34 9.89
CA ARG A 66 14.48 -10.27 10.78
C ARG A 66 13.41 -9.20 10.97
N TYR A 67 12.71 -8.84 9.90
CA TYR A 67 11.66 -7.81 9.92
C TYR A 67 10.24 -8.35 10.03
N ARG A 68 10.06 -9.59 10.52
CA ARG A 68 8.75 -10.24 10.60
C ARG A 68 7.71 -9.42 11.34
N GLN A 69 8.08 -8.75 12.43
CA GLN A 69 7.14 -7.93 13.20
C GLN A 69 6.61 -6.74 12.39
N MET A 70 7.38 -6.21 11.44
CA MET A 70 6.96 -5.11 10.56
C MET A 70 5.89 -5.53 9.54
N MET A 71 5.63 -6.82 9.35
CA MET A 71 4.52 -7.27 8.51
C MET A 71 3.15 -6.92 9.12
N ILE A 72 3.04 -6.80 10.46
CA ILE A 72 1.79 -6.41 11.12
C ILE A 72 1.40 -4.97 10.75
N PRO A 73 2.25 -3.95 10.95
CA PRO A 73 1.89 -2.59 10.52
C PRO A 73 1.82 -2.47 8.99
N SER A 74 2.51 -3.31 8.22
CA SER A 74 2.31 -3.38 6.75
C SER A 74 0.88 -3.78 6.37
N VAL A 75 0.25 -4.70 7.13
CA VAL A 75 -1.16 -5.05 6.94
C VAL A 75 -2.07 -3.88 7.31
N LEU A 76 -1.74 -3.14 8.37
CA LEU A 76 -2.51 -1.96 8.78
C LEU A 76 -2.46 -0.84 7.74
N GLU A 77 -1.31 -0.59 7.12
CA GLU A 77 -1.19 0.38 6.02
C GLU A 77 -2.13 0.01 4.87
N LYS A 78 -2.09 -1.26 4.42
CA LYS A 78 -2.95 -1.74 3.34
C LYS A 78 -4.44 -1.74 3.68
N ALA A 79 -4.79 -2.21 4.88
CA ALA A 79 -6.17 -2.25 5.32
C ALA A 79 -6.75 -0.84 5.55
N GLY A 80 -5.94 0.08 6.07
CA GLY A 80 -6.35 1.45 6.37
C GLY A 80 -6.90 2.17 5.14
N PHE A 81 -6.18 2.14 4.03
CA PHE A 81 -6.67 2.72 2.77
C PHE A 81 -7.69 1.81 2.08
N GLY A 82 -7.39 0.52 1.93
CA GLY A 82 -8.23 -0.41 1.18
C GLY A 82 -9.65 -0.54 1.71
N VAL A 83 -9.84 -0.65 3.03
CA VAL A 83 -11.18 -0.72 3.64
C VAL A 83 -11.91 0.62 3.51
N ALA A 84 -11.22 1.74 3.75
CA ALA A 84 -11.82 3.06 3.62
C ALA A 84 -12.36 3.31 2.21
N VAL A 85 -11.57 2.95 1.18
CA VAL A 85 -11.99 3.08 -0.22
C VAL A 85 -13.20 2.21 -0.55
N VAL A 86 -13.25 0.96 -0.08
CA VAL A 86 -14.43 0.09 -0.28
C VAL A 86 -15.67 0.73 0.34
N VAL A 87 -15.58 1.22 1.58
CA VAL A 87 -16.71 1.89 2.24
C VAL A 87 -17.13 3.15 1.48
N LEU A 88 -16.19 3.98 1.05
CA LEU A 88 -16.48 5.20 0.27
C LEU A 88 -17.10 4.87 -1.10
N TYR A 89 -16.69 3.78 -1.73
CA TYR A 89 -17.26 3.35 -3.01
C TYR A 89 -18.72 2.91 -2.84
N LEU A 90 -19.02 2.16 -1.79
CA LEU A 90 -20.41 1.79 -1.46
C LEU A 90 -21.27 3.02 -1.16
N GLN A 91 -20.66 4.10 -0.65
CA GLN A 91 -21.30 5.40 -0.45
C GLN A 91 -21.37 6.26 -1.73
N GLN A 92 -20.92 5.78 -2.88
CA GLN A 92 -20.86 6.53 -4.15
C GLN A 92 -19.97 7.79 -4.08
N ARG A 93 -18.93 7.77 -3.23
CA ARG A 93 -18.03 8.92 -2.99
C ARG A 93 -16.68 8.82 -3.69
N VAL A 94 -16.35 7.69 -4.30
CA VAL A 94 -15.11 7.48 -5.05
C VAL A 94 -15.38 6.73 -6.34
N SER A 95 -14.50 6.89 -7.33
CA SER A 95 -14.64 6.26 -8.64
C SER A 95 -14.35 4.75 -8.59
N PRO A 96 -14.82 3.96 -9.58
CA PRO A 96 -14.45 2.55 -9.72
C PRO A 96 -12.94 2.33 -9.89
N VAL A 97 -12.23 3.29 -10.47
CA VAL A 97 -10.76 3.26 -10.59
C VAL A 97 -10.11 3.28 -9.21
N MET A 98 -10.63 4.13 -8.30
CA MET A 98 -10.17 4.17 -6.92
C MET A 98 -10.53 2.88 -6.17
N LEU A 99 -11.70 2.30 -6.40
CA LEU A 99 -12.03 0.98 -5.85
C LEU A 99 -10.99 -0.07 -6.27
N GLY A 100 -10.57 -0.06 -7.53
CA GLY A 100 -9.52 -0.95 -8.04
C GLY A 100 -8.21 -0.85 -7.25
N SER A 101 -7.74 0.36 -6.94
CA SER A 101 -6.53 0.54 -6.12
C SER A 101 -6.73 0.03 -4.68
N GLY A 102 -7.89 0.30 -4.08
CA GLY A 102 -8.23 -0.22 -2.76
C GLY A 102 -8.26 -1.76 -2.70
N ILE A 103 -8.80 -2.42 -3.73
CA ILE A 103 -8.81 -3.89 -3.84
C ILE A 103 -7.38 -4.44 -3.94
N ILE A 104 -6.52 -3.81 -4.74
CA ILE A 104 -5.11 -4.22 -4.85
C ILE A 104 -4.42 -4.14 -3.48
N ASP A 105 -4.68 -3.08 -2.72
CA ASP A 105 -4.15 -2.94 -1.37
C ASP A 105 -4.65 -4.06 -0.44
N LEU A 106 -5.95 -4.38 -0.47
CA LEU A 106 -6.49 -5.48 0.35
C LEU A 106 -5.89 -6.85 -0.04
N ILE A 107 -5.64 -7.10 -1.33
CA ILE A 107 -4.96 -8.30 -1.79
C ILE A 107 -3.54 -8.37 -1.21
N PHE A 108 -2.77 -7.28 -1.29
CA PHE A 108 -1.45 -7.22 -0.67
C PHE A 108 -1.52 -7.41 0.86
N GLY A 109 -2.49 -6.81 1.53
CA GLY A 109 -2.73 -6.99 2.96
C GLY A 109 -2.95 -8.45 3.34
N LEU A 110 -3.81 -9.17 2.61
CA LEU A 110 -4.03 -10.61 2.81
C LEU A 110 -2.75 -11.43 2.57
N LEU A 111 -1.98 -11.09 1.54
CA LEU A 111 -0.71 -11.75 1.25
C LEU A 111 0.34 -11.48 2.33
N PHE A 112 0.35 -10.28 2.93
CA PHE A 112 1.22 -9.95 4.07
C PHE A 112 0.84 -10.74 5.32
N ILE A 113 -0.45 -10.94 5.62
CA ILE A 113 -0.90 -11.84 6.69
C ILE A 113 -0.37 -13.26 6.43
N LEU A 114 -0.52 -13.76 5.21
CA LEU A 114 -0.02 -15.08 4.83
C LEU A 114 1.51 -15.18 5.00
N ALA A 115 2.25 -14.14 4.63
CA ALA A 115 3.70 -14.07 4.82
C ALA A 115 4.08 -14.10 6.31
N TYR A 116 3.35 -13.40 7.17
CA TYR A 116 3.58 -13.37 8.62
C TYR A 116 3.34 -14.75 9.28
N VAL A 117 2.28 -15.44 8.88
CA VAL A 117 1.97 -16.79 9.37
C VAL A 117 3.03 -17.80 8.90
N ARG A 118 3.42 -17.75 7.62
CA ARG A 118 4.41 -18.68 7.07
C ARG A 118 5.81 -18.48 7.65
N THR A 119 6.23 -17.24 7.89
CA THR A 119 7.53 -16.94 8.52
C THR A 119 7.56 -17.36 9.99
N GLY A 120 6.43 -17.32 10.70
CA GLY A 120 6.35 -17.78 12.09
C GLY A 120 6.56 -19.28 12.27
N LYS A 121 6.12 -20.10 11.29
CA LYS A 121 6.32 -21.56 11.31
C LYS A 121 7.80 -21.94 11.12
N THR A 122 8.53 -21.21 10.28
CA THR A 122 9.96 -21.45 10.03
C THR A 122 10.85 -21.09 11.23
N ASN A 123 10.43 -20.18 12.10
CA ASN A 123 11.22 -19.79 13.29
C ASN A 123 11.03 -20.73 14.49
N ARG A 124 10.14 -21.73 14.37
CA ARG A 124 9.82 -22.71 15.44
C ARG A 124 10.33 -24.13 15.12
N SER A 125 10.97 -24.34 13.97
CA SER A 125 11.67 -25.58 13.60
C SER A 125 13.17 -25.38 13.73
#